data_AF-A0A9W8F662-F1
#
_entry.id   AF-A0A9W8F662-F1
#
_cell.length_a   1.000
_cell.length_b   1.000
_cell.length_c   1.000
_cell.angle_alpha   90.00
_cell.angle_beta   90.00
_cell.angle_gamma   90.00
#
_symmetry.space_group_name_H-M   'P 1'
#
loop_
_entity.id
_entity.type
_entity.pdbx_description
1 polymer ?
#
loop_
_entity_poly.entity_id
_entity_poly.type
_entity_poly.pdbx_seq_one_letter_code
_entity_poly.pdbx_strand_id
1 'polypeptide(L)'
;MDTSRVRNFNQIGQAAFGTTGRVIIYILYFVNVMGIVGDYIILAGQSFHQIANGRGLTESGWKLICAAVMWLGCISLKQMSEAAMLSFVGIVTSMGAILIGIVQAFMYPYRDNGFVPVAYHPAVHETARGSGVALALATISFAFCAVSVMPSVESSMRRPDKWNSVLGLSMVIVGTTYIFVATVGYWAFGDQALAPFLDNLPANGATKAAKVLISLHVIFASPVIATSFALELEVALSITRERLSKVREFAARLVLRTLFFVAMAGIALGIPFFGDVMALVGALSMSLLLCVVPVACYIKLRGWRSIGWPLLLACALVMCLGVYICIMGSKGAIEDMRKDIRARNAV
;
A
#
# COMPACT_ATOMS: atom_id res chain seq x y z
N MET A 1 -35.93 -4.15 -11.00
CA MET A 1 -34.57 -4.12 -10.41
C MET A 1 -33.73 -3.28 -11.33
N ASP A 2 -33.33 -2.10 -10.89
CA ASP A 2 -32.47 -1.18 -11.66
C ASP A 2 -31.15 -1.90 -11.97
N THR A 3 -30.89 -2.19 -13.24
CA THR A 3 -29.74 -2.98 -13.72
C THR A 3 -28.48 -2.13 -13.88
N SER A 4 -28.36 -1.04 -13.10
CA SER A 4 -27.10 -0.32 -12.98
C SER A 4 -26.08 -1.25 -12.32
N ARG A 5 -25.16 -1.81 -13.11
CA ARG A 5 -23.99 -2.57 -12.65
C ARG A 5 -23.38 -1.83 -11.45
N VAL A 6 -23.32 -2.51 -10.30
CA VAL A 6 -22.82 -1.96 -9.04
C VAL A 6 -21.42 -1.40 -9.29
N ARG A 7 -21.25 -0.08 -9.14
CA ARG A 7 -20.04 0.62 -9.65
C ARG A 7 -18.88 0.61 -8.67
N ASN A 8 -19.17 0.49 -7.36
CA ASN A 8 -18.15 0.60 -6.31
C ASN A 8 -18.32 -0.48 -5.23
N PHE A 9 -17.21 -0.90 -4.63
CA PHE A 9 -17.17 -1.98 -3.62
C PHE A 9 -18.06 -1.69 -2.39
N ASN A 10 -18.18 -0.42 -2.00
CA ASN A 10 -19.09 0.04 -0.95
C ASN A 10 -20.57 -0.27 -1.23
N GLN A 11 -21.00 -0.21 -2.49
CA GLN A 11 -22.37 -0.53 -2.89
C GLN A 11 -22.62 -2.05 -2.84
N ILE A 12 -21.61 -2.87 -3.09
CA ILE A 12 -21.69 -4.33 -2.93
C ILE A 12 -21.92 -4.67 -1.45
N GLY A 13 -21.16 -4.03 -0.55
CA GLY A 13 -21.39 -4.15 0.89
C GLY A 13 -22.78 -3.71 1.32
N GLN A 14 -23.29 -2.62 0.74
CA GLN A 14 -24.65 -2.14 0.98
C GLN A 14 -25.71 -3.14 0.51
N ALA A 15 -25.53 -3.73 -0.67
CA ALA A 15 -26.44 -4.73 -1.20
C ALA A 15 -26.45 -6.02 -0.36
N ALA A 16 -25.31 -6.42 0.19
CA ALA A 16 -25.18 -7.65 0.97
C ALA A 16 -25.66 -7.49 2.42
N PHE A 17 -25.25 -6.42 3.11
CA PHE A 17 -25.41 -6.24 4.56
C PHE A 17 -26.03 -4.90 4.95
N GLY A 18 -26.63 -4.17 4.00
CA GLY A 18 -27.23 -2.86 4.26
C GLY A 18 -26.21 -1.79 4.66
N THR A 19 -26.68 -0.78 5.38
CA THR A 19 -25.85 0.37 5.79
C THR A 19 -24.64 -0.04 6.61
N THR A 20 -24.76 -1.07 7.46
CA THR A 20 -23.64 -1.57 8.28
C THR A 20 -22.49 -2.09 7.41
N GLY A 21 -22.79 -2.91 6.40
CA GLY A 21 -21.79 -3.41 5.46
C GLY A 21 -21.09 -2.27 4.71
N ARG A 22 -21.85 -1.27 4.27
CA ARG A 22 -21.30 -0.07 3.63
C ARG A 22 -20.32 0.66 4.56
N VAL A 23 -20.71 0.94 5.80
CA VAL A 23 -19.87 1.68 6.77
C VAL A 23 -18.58 0.91 7.07
N ILE A 24 -18.65 -0.41 7.27
CA ILE A 24 -17.46 -1.24 7.53
C ILE A 24 -16.49 -1.15 6.36
N ILE A 25 -16.95 -1.32 5.12
CA ILE A 25 -16.07 -1.23 3.94
C ILE A 25 -15.45 0.16 3.81
N TYR A 26 -16.21 1.23 4.06
CA TYR A 26 -15.69 2.60 4.07
C TYR A 26 -14.57 2.79 5.09
N ILE A 27 -14.73 2.28 6.32
CA ILE A 27 -13.71 2.36 7.36
C ILE A 27 -12.44 1.60 6.94
N LEU A 28 -12.60 0.38 6.42
CA LEU A 28 -11.45 -0.43 5.96
C LEU A 28 -10.72 0.25 4.79
N TYR A 29 -11.47 0.80 3.82
CA TYR A 29 -10.91 1.56 2.72
C TYR A 29 -10.16 2.80 3.20
N PHE A 30 -10.74 3.53 4.17
CA PHE A 30 -10.10 4.70 4.77
C PHE A 30 -8.79 4.31 5.44
N VAL A 31 -8.79 3.32 6.33
CA VAL A 31 -7.58 2.84 7.01
C VAL A 31 -6.51 2.42 6.00
N ASN A 32 -6.91 1.71 4.94
CA ASN A 32 -5.98 1.30 3.89
C ASN A 32 -5.35 2.49 3.15
N VAL A 33 -6.17 3.40 2.63
CA VAL A 33 -5.68 4.56 1.85
C VAL A 33 -4.82 5.45 2.73
N MET A 34 -5.19 5.61 4.00
CA MET A 34 -4.37 6.34 4.96
C MET A 34 -3.01 5.67 5.14
N GLY A 35 -3.01 4.36 5.34
CA GLY A 35 -1.79 3.57 5.47
C GLY A 35 -0.88 3.72 4.26
N ILE A 36 -1.41 3.54 3.04
CA ILE A 36 -0.63 3.67 1.81
C ILE A 36 -0.01 5.06 1.67
N VAL A 37 -0.80 6.12 1.83
CA VAL A 37 -0.30 7.49 1.65
C VAL A 37 0.67 7.87 2.77
N GLY A 38 0.40 7.47 4.01
CA GLY A 38 1.32 7.65 5.13
C GLY A 38 2.66 6.95 4.89
N ASP A 39 2.62 5.69 4.45
CA ASP A 39 3.80 4.87 4.18
C ASP A 39 4.63 5.43 3.00
N TYR A 40 3.98 5.97 1.97
CA TYR A 40 4.63 6.70 0.88
C TYR A 40 5.38 7.95 1.37
N ILE A 41 4.81 8.69 2.31
CA ILE A 41 5.49 9.85 2.93
C ILE A 41 6.70 9.40 3.74
N ILE A 42 6.58 8.31 4.52
CA ILE A 42 7.69 7.73 5.30
C ILE A 42 8.83 7.34 4.35
N LEU A 43 8.53 6.52 3.34
CA LEU A 43 9.51 5.98 2.40
C LEU A 43 10.27 7.09 1.66
N ALA A 44 9.55 8.05 1.08
CA ALA A 44 10.16 9.15 0.34
C ALA A 44 10.99 10.06 1.27
N GLY A 45 10.45 10.41 2.44
CA GLY A 45 11.13 11.26 3.40
C GLY A 45 12.43 10.65 3.92
N GLN A 46 12.41 9.36 4.26
CA GLN A 46 13.60 8.61 4.69
C GLN A 46 14.63 8.47 3.57
N SER A 47 14.17 8.14 2.36
CA SER A 47 15.03 8.04 1.18
C SER A 47 15.78 9.34 0.92
N PHE A 48 15.11 10.49 0.90
CA PHE A 48 15.77 11.78 0.69
C PHE A 48 16.71 12.17 1.84
N HIS A 49 16.33 11.90 3.09
CA HIS A 49 17.20 12.15 4.23
C HIS A 49 18.49 11.32 4.18
N GLN A 50 18.40 10.04 3.82
CA GLN A 50 19.55 9.16 3.62
C GLN A 50 20.40 9.58 2.41
N ILE A 51 19.79 10.00 1.29
CA ILE A 51 20.52 10.54 0.12
C ILE A 51 21.36 11.76 0.51
N ALA A 52 20.79 12.64 1.34
CA ALA A 52 21.46 13.82 1.88
C ALA A 52 22.57 13.50 2.91
N ASN A 53 22.77 12.21 3.24
CA ASN A 53 23.70 11.75 4.28
C ASN A 53 23.49 12.48 5.61
N GLY A 54 22.23 12.78 5.96
CA GLY A 54 21.89 13.52 7.18
C GLY A 54 22.28 15.00 7.19
N ARG A 55 22.78 15.55 6.07
CA ARG A 55 23.11 16.98 5.96
C ARG A 55 21.89 17.81 5.57
N GLY A 56 21.74 18.98 6.17
CA GLY A 56 20.67 19.92 5.84
C GLY A 56 19.39 19.65 6.64
N LEU A 57 18.33 19.24 5.95
CA LEU A 57 17.00 19.06 6.56
C LEU A 57 16.92 17.77 7.38
N THR A 58 16.20 17.86 8.52
CA THR A 58 15.87 16.69 9.34
C THR A 58 14.97 15.72 8.55
N GLU A 59 14.95 14.44 8.97
CA GLU A 59 14.04 13.44 8.37
C GLU A 59 12.57 13.91 8.40
N SER A 60 12.16 14.56 9.48
CA SER A 60 10.82 15.14 9.62
C SER A 60 10.59 16.26 8.59
N GLY A 61 11.59 17.10 8.33
CA GLY A 61 11.52 18.13 7.29
C GLY A 61 11.33 17.52 5.90
N TRP A 62 12.06 16.47 5.55
CA TRP A 62 11.90 15.77 4.28
C TRP A 62 10.50 15.15 4.13
N LYS A 63 9.97 14.52 5.19
CA LYS A 63 8.60 13.98 5.18
C LYS A 63 7.55 15.06 4.92
N LEU A 64 7.67 16.22 5.56
CA LEU A 64 6.76 17.34 5.35
C LEU A 64 6.83 17.89 3.91
N ILE A 65 8.03 17.97 3.33
CA ILE A 65 8.19 18.37 1.92
C ILE A 65 7.53 17.35 1.00
N CYS A 66 7.78 16.06 1.19
CA CYS A 66 7.15 15.01 0.39
C CYS A 66 5.63 15.02 0.52
N ALA A 67 5.10 15.18 1.73
CA ALA A 67 3.66 15.30 1.98
C ALA A 67 3.06 16.52 1.26
N ALA A 68 3.74 17.68 1.28
CA ALA A 68 3.29 18.88 0.59
C ALA A 68 3.28 18.70 -0.94
N VAL A 69 4.30 18.06 -1.52
CA VAL A 69 4.36 17.77 -2.95
C VAL A 69 3.25 16.81 -3.38
N MET A 70 3.04 15.73 -2.63
CA MET A 70 1.96 14.77 -2.89
C MET A 70 0.57 15.40 -2.74
N TRP A 71 0.38 16.25 -1.73
CA TRP A 71 -0.84 17.04 -1.53
C TRP A 71 -1.14 17.96 -2.71
N LEU A 72 -0.12 18.67 -3.21
CA LEU A 72 -0.24 19.53 -4.39
C LEU A 72 -0.66 18.71 -5.63
N GLY A 73 -0.07 17.53 -5.80
CA GLY A 73 -0.47 16.59 -6.85
C GLY A 73 -1.93 16.15 -6.71
N CYS A 74 -2.38 15.83 -5.49
CA CYS A 74 -3.77 15.42 -5.24
C CYS A 74 -4.78 16.54 -5.50
N ILE A 75 -4.46 17.81 -5.20
CA ILE A 75 -5.36 18.93 -5.52
C ILE A 75 -5.40 19.19 -7.03
N SER A 76 -4.28 19.00 -7.72
CA SER A 76 -4.16 19.25 -9.16
C SER A 76 -4.96 18.27 -10.00
N LEU A 77 -5.05 17.00 -9.57
CA LEU A 77 -5.81 15.95 -10.25
C LEU A 77 -7.32 16.16 -10.07
N LYS A 78 -8.00 16.43 -11.19
CA LYS A 78 -9.45 16.62 -11.21
C LYS A 78 -10.21 15.34 -11.60
N GLN A 79 -9.54 14.41 -12.27
CA GLN A 79 -10.15 13.20 -12.83
C GLN A 79 -9.13 12.05 -12.94
N MET A 80 -9.62 10.81 -12.86
CA MET A 80 -8.77 9.60 -12.95
C MET A 80 -8.11 9.41 -14.32
N SER A 81 -8.62 10.03 -15.39
CA SER A 81 -8.00 9.99 -16.72
C SER A 81 -6.64 10.69 -16.76
N GLU A 82 -6.43 11.73 -15.95
CA GLU A 82 -5.14 12.41 -15.79
C GLU A 82 -4.13 11.54 -15.03
N ALA A 83 -4.61 10.60 -14.21
CA ALA A 83 -3.77 9.66 -13.47
C ALA A 83 -3.08 8.63 -14.37
N ALA A 84 -3.59 8.36 -15.58
CA ALA A 84 -2.98 7.39 -16.49
C ALA A 84 -1.53 7.78 -16.89
N MET A 85 -1.26 9.07 -17.09
CA MET A 85 0.09 9.56 -17.38
C MET A 85 1.03 9.38 -16.17
N LEU A 86 0.51 9.66 -14.96
CA LEU A 86 1.25 9.44 -13.71
C LEU A 86 1.57 7.96 -13.50
N SER A 87 0.65 7.06 -13.84
CA SER A 87 0.89 5.61 -13.78
C SER A 87 2.02 5.17 -14.69
N PHE A 88 2.16 5.74 -15.89
CA PHE A 88 3.28 5.43 -16.79
C PHE A 88 4.63 5.86 -16.18
N VAL A 89 4.71 7.08 -15.64
CA VAL A 89 5.90 7.55 -14.91
C VAL A 89 6.19 6.66 -13.70
N GLY A 90 5.15 6.23 -12.99
CA GLY A 90 5.23 5.29 -11.88
C GLY A 90 5.85 3.95 -12.28
N ILE A 91 5.50 3.40 -13.46
CA ILE A 91 6.10 2.15 -13.96
C ILE A 91 7.58 2.35 -14.27
N VAL A 92 7.94 3.39 -15.01
CA VAL A 92 9.35 3.63 -15.40
C VAL A 92 10.24 3.82 -14.17
N THR A 93 9.78 4.61 -13.20
CA THR A 93 10.52 4.89 -11.97
C THR A 93 10.63 3.66 -11.06
N SER A 94 9.54 2.90 -10.85
CA SER A 94 9.59 1.67 -10.05
C SER A 94 10.46 0.58 -10.70
N MET A 95 10.33 0.36 -12.01
CA MET A 95 11.16 -0.63 -12.73
C MET A 95 12.64 -0.25 -12.69
N GLY A 96 12.97 1.03 -12.86
CA GLY A 96 14.35 1.52 -12.73
C GLY A 96 14.90 1.30 -11.31
N ALA A 97 14.13 1.61 -10.27
CA ALA A 97 14.53 1.37 -8.89
C ALA A 97 14.75 -0.13 -8.60
N ILE A 98 13.86 -0.99 -9.09
CA ILE A 98 13.96 -2.45 -8.96
C ILE A 98 15.20 -2.97 -9.66
N LEU A 99 15.44 -2.57 -10.92
CA LEU A 99 16.61 -3.02 -11.68
C LEU A 99 17.91 -2.65 -10.97
N ILE A 100 18.05 -1.40 -10.54
CA ILE A 100 19.24 -0.95 -9.82
C ILE A 100 19.38 -1.70 -8.49
N GLY A 101 18.30 -1.83 -7.72
CA GLY A 101 18.30 -2.53 -6.43
C GLY A 101 18.72 -4.00 -6.57
N ILE A 102 18.23 -4.70 -7.59
CA ILE A 102 18.60 -6.09 -7.87
C ILE A 102 20.07 -6.21 -8.26
N VAL A 103 20.55 -5.36 -9.18
CA VAL A 103 21.98 -5.36 -9.57
C VAL A 103 22.86 -5.11 -8.35
N GLN A 104 22.51 -4.14 -7.52
CA GLN A 104 23.24 -3.84 -6.28
C GLN A 104 23.19 -5.00 -5.28
N ALA A 105 22.06 -5.69 -5.13
CA ALA A 105 21.94 -6.86 -4.26
C ALA A 105 22.85 -8.03 -4.70
N PHE A 106 23.02 -8.23 -6.02
CA PHE A 106 23.99 -9.20 -6.55
C PHE A 106 25.44 -8.78 -6.35
N MET A 107 25.74 -7.48 -6.41
CA MET A 107 27.10 -6.96 -6.22
C MET A 107 27.54 -6.92 -4.75
N TYR A 108 26.60 -6.70 -3.82
CA TYR A 108 26.88 -6.49 -2.40
C TYR A 108 26.07 -7.43 -1.46
N PRO A 109 26.14 -8.76 -1.64
CA PRO A 109 25.44 -9.70 -0.75
C PRO A 109 26.15 -9.82 0.62
N TYR A 110 25.38 -10.09 1.67
CA TYR A 110 25.87 -10.28 3.03
C TYR A 110 26.32 -11.73 3.22
N ARG A 111 27.55 -12.06 2.82
CA ARG A 111 28.13 -13.41 2.90
C ARG A 111 29.44 -13.41 3.68
N ASP A 112 29.83 -14.58 4.17
CA ASP A 112 31.08 -14.82 4.92
C ASP A 112 32.34 -14.26 4.22
N ASN A 113 32.35 -14.20 2.89
CA ASN A 113 33.47 -13.70 2.06
C ASN A 113 33.13 -12.43 1.26
N GLY A 114 32.12 -11.66 1.68
CA GLY A 114 31.62 -10.49 0.95
C GLY A 114 32.48 -9.21 1.08
N PHE A 115 32.38 -8.32 0.09
CA PHE A 115 33.10 -7.03 0.01
C PHE A 115 32.58 -5.94 0.97
N VAL A 116 31.62 -6.25 1.84
CA VAL A 116 31.00 -5.30 2.77
C VAL A 116 31.37 -5.72 4.19
N PRO A 117 31.87 -4.80 5.05
CA PRO A 117 32.09 -5.10 6.46
C PRO A 117 30.75 -5.51 7.07
N VAL A 118 30.67 -6.77 7.46
CA VAL A 118 29.53 -7.37 8.13
C VAL A 118 29.40 -6.67 9.49
N ALA A 119 28.57 -5.63 9.59
CA ALA A 119 28.38 -4.90 10.84
C ALA A 119 27.65 -5.72 11.91
N TYR A 120 26.98 -6.82 11.54
CA TYR A 120 26.12 -7.61 12.44
C TYR A 120 26.48 -9.10 12.48
N HIS A 121 26.40 -9.84 11.36
CA HIS A 121 26.90 -11.23 11.18
C HIS A 121 26.66 -11.68 9.73
N PRO A 122 27.24 -12.79 9.24
CA PRO A 122 26.89 -13.36 7.93
C PRO A 122 25.39 -13.64 7.83
N ALA A 123 24.76 -13.42 6.66
CA ALA A 123 23.33 -13.63 6.50
C ALA A 123 22.97 -15.11 6.68
N VAL A 124 21.92 -15.37 7.47
CA VAL A 124 21.39 -16.71 7.69
C VAL A 124 20.15 -16.93 6.81
N HIS A 125 20.12 -18.06 6.11
CA HIS A 125 19.01 -18.45 5.25
C HIS A 125 18.30 -19.69 5.80
N GLU A 126 17.05 -19.51 6.17
CA GLU A 126 16.15 -20.57 6.59
C GLU A 126 15.13 -20.85 5.48
N THR A 127 14.91 -22.12 5.15
CA THR A 127 13.95 -22.51 4.10
C THR A 127 12.49 -22.31 4.53
N ALA A 128 12.21 -22.49 5.82
CA ALA A 128 10.89 -22.28 6.40
C ALA A 128 11.01 -21.88 7.86
N ARG A 129 10.33 -20.80 8.23
CA ARG A 129 10.23 -20.32 9.61
C ARG A 129 8.76 -20.13 9.96
N GLY A 130 8.28 -20.88 10.96
CA GLY A 130 6.89 -20.80 11.41
C GLY A 130 6.55 -19.50 12.15
N SER A 131 7.54 -18.90 12.84
CA SER A 131 7.38 -17.60 13.48
C SER A 131 7.37 -16.48 12.45
N GLY A 132 6.41 -15.56 12.54
CA GLY A 132 6.32 -14.40 11.64
C GLY A 132 5.49 -14.63 10.38
N VAL A 133 4.93 -15.83 10.16
CA VAL A 133 4.07 -16.12 8.99
C VAL A 133 2.89 -15.15 8.90
N ALA A 134 2.22 -14.87 10.02
CA ALA A 134 1.11 -13.91 10.02
C ALA A 134 1.54 -12.48 9.65
N LEU A 135 2.74 -12.07 10.09
CA LEU A 135 3.31 -10.76 9.76
C LEU A 135 3.69 -10.69 8.27
N ALA A 136 4.32 -11.73 7.74
CA ALA A 136 4.62 -11.84 6.31
C ALA A 136 3.35 -11.85 5.44
N LEU A 137 2.31 -12.58 5.85
CA LEU A 137 1.02 -12.56 5.15
C LEU A 137 0.35 -11.18 5.21
N ALA A 138 0.51 -10.44 6.31
CA ALA A 138 0.02 -9.08 6.43
C ALA A 138 0.74 -8.12 5.47
N THR A 139 2.08 -8.16 5.41
CA THR A 139 2.85 -7.33 4.47
C THR A 139 2.57 -7.70 3.00
N ILE A 140 2.42 -9.01 2.70
CA ILE A 140 1.97 -9.47 1.38
C ILE A 140 0.57 -8.95 1.05
N SER A 141 -0.36 -8.98 2.02
CA SER A 141 -1.71 -8.44 1.81
C SER A 141 -1.68 -6.95 1.47
N PHE A 142 -0.81 -6.18 2.12
CA PHE A 142 -0.58 -4.78 1.76
C PHE A 142 -0.01 -4.60 0.36
N ALA A 143 0.91 -5.47 -0.08
CA ALA A 143 1.51 -5.39 -1.42
C ALA A 143 0.48 -5.56 -2.57
N PHE A 144 -0.67 -6.19 -2.29
CA PHE A 144 -1.79 -6.37 -3.24
C PHE A 144 -2.95 -5.37 -3.00
N CYS A 145 -2.67 -4.19 -2.44
CA CYS A 145 -3.67 -3.19 -2.02
C CYS A 145 -4.48 -2.49 -3.13
N ALA A 146 -4.28 -2.83 -4.41
CA ALA A 146 -4.91 -2.15 -5.54
C ALA A 146 -6.45 -2.23 -5.57
N VAL A 147 -7.08 -3.04 -4.71
CA VAL A 147 -8.54 -3.21 -4.64
C VAL A 147 -9.30 -1.90 -4.43
N SER A 148 -8.67 -0.88 -3.84
CA SER A 148 -9.33 0.42 -3.64
C SER A 148 -9.51 1.21 -4.94
N VAL A 149 -8.58 1.08 -5.88
CA VAL A 149 -8.59 1.84 -7.14
C VAL A 149 -9.20 1.05 -8.30
N MET A 150 -9.28 -0.28 -8.19
CA MET A 150 -9.75 -1.18 -9.25
C MET A 150 -11.08 -0.76 -9.89
N PRO A 151 -12.17 -0.45 -9.14
CA PRO A 151 -13.43 -0.05 -9.76
C PRO A 151 -13.32 1.28 -10.53
N SER A 152 -12.55 2.22 -9.99
CA SER A 152 -12.28 3.50 -10.67
C SER A 152 -11.51 3.28 -11.97
N VAL A 153 -10.49 2.41 -11.95
CA VAL A 153 -9.72 2.03 -13.14
C VAL A 153 -10.63 1.35 -14.18
N GLU A 154 -11.40 0.33 -13.78
CA GLU A 154 -12.34 -0.38 -14.66
C GLU A 154 -13.32 0.60 -15.34
N SER A 155 -13.93 1.49 -14.56
CA SER A 155 -14.91 2.47 -15.06
C SER A 155 -14.32 3.46 -16.06
N SER A 156 -13.00 3.70 -16.00
CA SER A 156 -12.28 4.62 -16.89
C SER A 156 -11.73 3.94 -18.15
N MET A 157 -11.84 2.61 -18.28
CA MET A 157 -11.31 1.89 -19.44
C MET A 157 -12.10 2.19 -20.71
N ARG A 158 -11.39 2.32 -21.84
CA ARG A 158 -12.04 2.39 -23.17
C ARG A 158 -12.83 1.11 -23.52
N ARG A 159 -12.41 -0.04 -22.99
CA ARG A 159 -13.04 -1.36 -23.18
C ARG A 159 -13.23 -2.08 -21.84
N PRO A 160 -14.24 -1.72 -21.02
CA PRO A 160 -14.46 -2.33 -19.71
C PRO A 160 -14.78 -3.84 -19.76
N ASP A 161 -15.23 -4.36 -20.90
CA ASP A 161 -15.44 -5.79 -21.14
C ASP A 161 -14.16 -6.63 -21.03
N LYS A 162 -12.99 -6.00 -21.18
CA LYS A 162 -11.67 -6.65 -21.05
C LYS A 162 -11.11 -6.63 -19.63
N TRP A 163 -11.85 -6.12 -18.65
CA TRP A 163 -11.38 -5.95 -17.26
C TRP A 163 -10.73 -7.22 -16.69
N ASN A 164 -11.40 -8.36 -16.77
CA ASN A 164 -10.89 -9.61 -16.18
C ASN A 164 -9.55 -10.05 -16.80
N SER A 165 -9.35 -9.85 -18.11
CA SER A 165 -8.08 -10.17 -18.77
C SER A 165 -6.97 -9.21 -18.35
N VAL A 166 -7.28 -7.90 -18.24
CA VAL A 166 -6.32 -6.89 -17.77
C VAL A 166 -5.94 -7.14 -16.32
N LEU A 167 -6.92 -7.40 -15.46
CA LEU A 167 -6.71 -7.73 -14.05
C LEU A 167 -5.86 -8.98 -13.91
N GLY A 168 -6.22 -10.08 -14.58
CA GLY A 168 -5.47 -11.34 -14.53
C GLY A 168 -4.00 -11.18 -14.97
N LEU A 169 -3.77 -10.52 -16.11
CA LEU A 169 -2.41 -10.26 -16.58
C LEU A 169 -1.62 -9.36 -15.61
N SER A 170 -2.25 -8.31 -15.07
CA SER A 170 -1.60 -7.41 -14.11
C SER A 170 -1.19 -8.14 -12.83
N MET A 171 -2.02 -9.06 -12.33
CA MET A 171 -1.74 -9.86 -11.13
C MET A 171 -0.57 -10.83 -11.36
N VAL A 172 -0.49 -11.46 -12.54
CA VAL A 172 0.64 -12.33 -12.90
C VAL A 172 1.94 -11.54 -12.96
N ILE A 173 1.93 -10.37 -13.60
CA ILE A 173 3.14 -9.52 -13.74
C ILE A 173 3.61 -9.05 -12.36
N VAL A 174 2.71 -8.50 -11.54
CA VAL A 174 3.04 -7.99 -10.20
C VAL A 174 3.47 -9.13 -9.28
N GLY A 175 2.74 -10.25 -9.26
CA GLY A 175 3.08 -11.40 -8.42
C GLY A 175 4.44 -12.00 -8.76
N THR A 176 4.74 -12.15 -10.05
CA THR A 176 6.06 -12.64 -10.50
C THR A 176 7.17 -11.67 -10.11
N THR A 177 6.93 -10.37 -10.26
CA THR A 177 7.90 -9.32 -9.87
C THR A 177 8.18 -9.37 -8.36
N TYR A 178 7.14 -9.48 -7.53
CA TYR A 178 7.29 -9.58 -6.08
C TYR A 178 8.06 -10.83 -5.66
N ILE A 179 7.72 -11.99 -6.22
CA ILE A 179 8.44 -13.24 -5.93
C ILE A 179 9.91 -13.10 -6.32
N PHE A 180 10.20 -12.52 -7.49
CA PHE A 180 11.57 -12.33 -7.95
C PHE A 180 12.38 -11.41 -7.02
N VAL A 181 11.85 -10.22 -6.70
CA VAL A 181 12.50 -9.25 -5.80
C VAL A 181 12.68 -9.84 -4.40
N ALA A 182 11.65 -10.49 -3.85
CA ALA A 182 11.72 -11.14 -2.54
C ALA A 182 12.79 -12.25 -2.51
N THR A 183 12.88 -13.05 -3.58
CA THR A 183 13.88 -14.12 -3.69
C THR A 183 15.29 -13.54 -3.73
N VAL A 184 15.54 -12.52 -4.55
CA VAL A 184 16.86 -11.87 -4.64
C VAL A 184 17.22 -11.19 -3.31
N GLY A 185 16.29 -10.45 -2.71
CA GLY A 185 16.51 -9.77 -1.43
C GLY A 185 16.82 -10.74 -0.30
N TYR A 186 16.04 -11.83 -0.18
CA TYR A 186 16.29 -12.86 0.82
C TYR A 186 17.61 -13.60 0.56
N TRP A 187 17.91 -13.93 -0.69
CA TRP A 187 19.20 -14.53 -1.06
C TRP A 187 20.40 -13.63 -0.70
N ALA A 188 20.27 -12.30 -0.88
CA ALA A 188 21.35 -11.36 -0.62
C ALA A 188 21.53 -11.05 0.87
N PHE A 189 20.45 -10.91 1.63
CA PHE A 189 20.49 -10.37 3.01
C PHE A 189 19.98 -11.34 4.09
N GLY A 190 19.32 -12.43 3.72
CA GLY A 190 18.82 -13.45 4.65
C GLY A 190 17.93 -12.87 5.74
N ASP A 191 18.20 -13.25 6.98
CA ASP A 191 17.56 -12.77 8.20
C ASP A 191 17.81 -11.29 8.54
N GLN A 192 18.73 -10.63 7.82
CA GLN A 192 19.03 -9.20 7.98
C GLN A 192 18.35 -8.30 6.95
N ALA A 193 17.42 -8.82 6.14
CA ALA A 193 16.67 -8.02 5.19
C ALA A 193 15.86 -6.91 5.91
N LEU A 194 16.09 -5.66 5.51
CA LEU A 194 15.37 -4.49 6.01
C LEU A 194 14.16 -4.17 5.13
N ALA A 195 13.23 -3.39 5.69
CA ALA A 195 12.11 -2.82 4.96
C ALA A 195 12.23 -1.28 4.97
N PRO A 196 12.55 -0.63 3.85
CA PRO A 196 12.78 -1.21 2.52
C PRO A 196 14.16 -1.88 2.37
N PHE A 197 14.28 -2.91 1.50
CA PHE A 197 15.55 -3.63 1.32
C PHE A 197 16.68 -2.76 0.73
N LEU A 198 16.34 -1.61 0.13
CA LEU A 198 17.33 -0.64 -0.34
C LEU A 198 18.19 -0.09 0.81
N ASP A 199 17.75 -0.24 2.06
CA ASP A 199 18.51 0.17 3.25
C ASP A 199 19.61 -0.84 3.60
N ASN A 200 19.58 -2.05 3.04
CA ASN A 200 20.69 -3.00 3.12
C ASN A 200 21.84 -2.65 2.16
N LEU A 201 21.61 -1.78 1.18
CA LEU A 201 22.59 -1.51 0.12
C LEU A 201 23.60 -0.43 0.55
N PRO A 202 24.85 -0.48 0.04
CA PRO A 202 25.84 0.56 0.33
C PRO A 202 25.40 1.92 -0.17
N ALA A 203 25.78 2.99 0.55
CA ALA A 203 25.41 4.39 0.24
C ALA A 203 26.17 5.00 -0.96
N ASN A 204 26.25 4.25 -2.07
CA ASN A 204 26.89 4.65 -3.32
C ASN A 204 25.89 5.40 -4.25
N GLY A 205 26.40 5.92 -5.38
CA GLY A 205 25.59 6.68 -6.34
C GLY A 205 24.42 5.89 -6.93
N ALA A 206 24.58 4.58 -7.15
CA ALA A 206 23.53 3.73 -7.71
C ALA A 206 22.38 3.51 -6.69
N THR A 207 22.68 3.18 -5.44
CA THR A 207 21.68 3.09 -4.37
C THR A 207 20.95 4.41 -4.18
N LYS A 208 21.67 5.55 -4.22
CA LYS A 208 21.04 6.88 -4.18
C LYS A 208 20.09 7.10 -5.36
N ALA A 209 20.49 6.71 -6.57
CA ALA A 209 19.61 6.78 -7.74
C ALA A 209 18.36 5.90 -7.59
N ALA A 210 18.49 4.67 -7.07
CA ALA A 210 17.35 3.80 -6.80
C ALA A 210 16.39 4.43 -5.77
N LYS A 211 16.92 5.04 -4.70
CA LYS A 211 16.15 5.77 -3.68
C LYS A 211 15.42 6.99 -4.27
N VAL A 212 16.04 7.73 -5.19
CA VAL A 212 15.37 8.82 -5.92
C VAL A 212 14.22 8.25 -6.76
N LEU A 213 14.46 7.19 -7.53
CA LEU A 213 13.46 6.60 -8.41
C LEU A 213 12.27 6.05 -7.65
N ILE A 214 12.47 5.32 -6.55
CA ILE A 214 11.35 4.82 -5.74
C ILE A 214 10.60 5.96 -5.03
N SER A 215 11.30 7.02 -4.63
CA SER A 215 10.66 8.22 -4.06
C SER A 215 9.78 8.93 -5.09
N LEU A 216 10.27 9.08 -6.33
CA LEU A 216 9.48 9.63 -7.44
C LEU A 216 8.26 8.75 -7.73
N HIS A 217 8.43 7.42 -7.74
CA HIS A 217 7.32 6.48 -7.92
C HIS A 217 6.20 6.74 -6.91
N VAL A 218 6.51 6.77 -5.60
CA VAL A 218 5.48 6.98 -4.57
C VAL A 218 4.92 8.40 -4.55
N ILE A 219 5.73 9.41 -4.92
CA ILE A 219 5.26 10.80 -5.09
C ILE A 219 4.19 10.89 -6.19
N PHE A 220 4.38 10.18 -7.31
CA PHE A 220 3.40 10.18 -8.40
C PHE A 220 2.23 9.23 -8.16
N ALA A 221 2.44 8.12 -7.43
CA ALA A 221 1.37 7.18 -7.08
C ALA A 221 0.41 7.74 -6.03
N SER A 222 0.93 8.51 -5.05
CA SER A 222 0.14 9.05 -3.94
C SER A 222 -1.09 9.86 -4.40
N PRO A 223 -0.98 10.85 -5.30
CA PRO A 223 -2.13 11.59 -5.83
C PRO A 223 -3.20 10.70 -6.47
N VAL A 224 -2.82 9.61 -7.14
CA VAL A 224 -3.78 8.72 -7.81
C VAL A 224 -4.67 8.02 -6.79
N ILE A 225 -4.05 7.43 -5.77
CA ILE A 225 -4.75 6.68 -4.71
C ILE A 225 -5.55 7.64 -3.84
N ALA A 226 -4.94 8.75 -3.42
CA ALA A 226 -5.61 9.76 -2.59
C ALA A 226 -6.80 10.41 -3.30
N THR A 227 -6.69 10.70 -4.60
CA THR A 227 -7.80 11.29 -5.36
C THR A 227 -8.94 10.30 -5.58
N SER A 228 -8.64 9.02 -5.83
CA SER A 228 -9.68 7.99 -5.96
C SER A 228 -10.53 7.92 -4.69
N PHE A 229 -9.89 7.90 -3.53
CA PHE A 229 -10.59 7.90 -2.25
C PHE A 229 -11.30 9.23 -1.95
N ALA A 230 -10.66 10.37 -2.23
CA ALA A 230 -11.26 11.69 -2.02
C ALA A 230 -12.55 11.84 -2.83
N LEU A 231 -12.60 11.38 -4.08
CA LEU A 231 -13.81 11.40 -4.89
C LEU A 231 -14.95 10.56 -4.27
N GLU A 232 -14.64 9.39 -3.70
CA GLU A 232 -15.65 8.58 -3.00
C GLU A 232 -16.20 9.29 -1.75
N LEU A 233 -15.32 9.95 -0.98
CA LEU A 233 -15.74 10.74 0.19
C LEU A 233 -16.53 11.99 -0.19
N GLU A 234 -16.12 12.70 -1.24
CA GLU A 234 -16.82 13.88 -1.75
C GLU A 234 -18.26 13.53 -2.12
N VAL A 235 -18.48 12.40 -2.81
CA VAL A 235 -19.83 11.90 -3.11
C VAL A 235 -20.59 11.51 -1.83
N ALA A 236 -19.94 10.80 -0.90
CA ALA A 236 -20.58 10.38 0.35
C ALA A 236 -21.01 11.57 1.22
N LEU A 237 -20.19 12.63 1.26
CA LEU A 237 -20.45 13.88 1.99
C LEU A 237 -21.29 14.88 1.21
N SER A 238 -21.83 14.51 0.04
CA SER A 238 -22.65 15.39 -0.78
C SER A 238 -21.94 16.66 -1.25
N ILE A 239 -20.62 16.61 -1.40
CA ILE A 239 -19.76 17.67 -1.94
C ILE A 239 -19.78 17.56 -3.47
N THR A 240 -20.93 17.89 -4.08
CA THR A 240 -21.14 17.84 -5.53
C THR A 240 -21.65 19.17 -6.06
N ARG A 241 -21.43 19.44 -7.36
CA ARG A 241 -21.99 20.63 -8.03
C ARG A 241 -23.50 20.74 -8.00
N GLU A 242 -24.19 19.62 -7.86
CA GLU A 242 -25.65 19.58 -7.77
C GLU A 242 -26.15 20.19 -6.47
N ARG A 243 -25.33 20.16 -5.41
CA ARG A 243 -25.71 20.63 -4.06
C ARG A 243 -24.98 21.89 -3.61
N LEU A 244 -23.78 22.14 -4.15
CA LEU A 244 -22.94 23.28 -3.75
C LEU A 244 -22.60 24.16 -4.94
N SER A 245 -22.57 25.49 -4.71
CA SER A 245 -22.00 26.44 -5.67
C SER A 245 -20.55 26.10 -5.99
N LYS A 246 -20.07 26.45 -7.19
CA LYS A 246 -18.70 26.17 -7.68
C LYS A 246 -17.60 26.55 -6.67
N VAL A 247 -17.73 27.69 -5.99
CA VAL A 247 -16.75 28.17 -5.00
C VAL A 247 -16.79 27.34 -3.72
N ARG A 248 -17.99 27.08 -3.18
CA ARG A 248 -18.16 26.25 -1.97
C ARG A 248 -17.71 24.81 -2.18
N GLU A 249 -18.03 24.24 -3.35
CA GLU A 249 -17.59 22.91 -3.74
C GLU A 249 -16.05 22.83 -3.81
N PHE A 250 -15.40 23.80 -4.47
CA PHE A 250 -13.94 23.87 -4.52
C PHE A 250 -13.32 24.01 -3.13
N ALA A 251 -13.83 24.92 -2.30
CA ALA A 251 -13.33 25.12 -0.94
C ALA A 251 -13.50 23.85 -0.07
N ALA A 252 -14.66 23.19 -0.13
CA ALA A 252 -14.91 21.96 0.61
C ALA A 252 -13.97 20.82 0.19
N ARG A 253 -13.73 20.65 -1.12
CA ARG A 253 -12.75 19.67 -1.63
C ARG A 253 -11.34 19.97 -1.19
N LEU A 254 -10.93 21.25 -1.25
CA LEU A 254 -9.62 21.69 -0.81
C LEU A 254 -9.41 21.39 0.68
N VAL A 255 -10.39 21.73 1.52
CA VAL A 255 -10.34 21.45 2.96
C VAL A 255 -10.26 19.96 3.23
N LEU A 256 -11.13 19.15 2.62
CA LEU A 256 -11.14 17.70 2.79
C LEU A 256 -9.79 17.05 2.45
N ARG A 257 -9.25 17.38 1.25
CA ARG A 257 -7.97 16.83 0.78
C ARG A 257 -6.79 17.32 1.63
N THR A 258 -6.84 18.56 2.13
CA THR A 258 -5.81 19.10 3.01
C THR A 258 -5.83 18.42 4.38
N LEU A 259 -7.00 18.26 4.99
CA LEU A 259 -7.15 17.54 6.26
C LEU A 259 -6.66 16.09 6.14
N PHE A 260 -6.96 15.44 5.01
CA PHE A 260 -6.46 14.10 4.73
C PHE A 260 -4.91 14.06 4.73
N PHE A 261 -4.24 14.93 3.97
CA PHE A 261 -2.77 14.95 3.94
C PHE A 261 -2.12 15.39 5.27
N VAL A 262 -2.76 16.29 6.02
CA VAL A 262 -2.31 16.66 7.37
C VAL A 262 -2.33 15.45 8.30
N ALA A 263 -3.41 14.65 8.27
CA ALA A 263 -3.48 13.42 9.05
C ALA A 263 -2.40 12.41 8.61
N MET A 264 -2.09 12.30 7.32
CA MET A 264 -1.08 11.35 6.82
C MET A 264 0.33 11.78 7.21
N ALA A 265 0.63 13.06 7.12
CA ALA A 265 1.87 13.62 7.64
C ALA A 265 2.01 13.39 9.15
N GLY A 266 0.92 13.55 9.91
CA GLY A 266 0.89 13.23 11.34
C GLY A 266 1.27 11.78 11.64
N ILE A 267 0.71 10.82 10.89
CA ILE A 267 1.07 9.39 11.02
C ILE A 267 2.55 9.16 10.67
N ALA A 268 3.02 9.71 9.55
CA ALA A 268 4.41 9.54 9.08
C ALA A 268 5.46 10.13 10.03
N LEU A 269 5.09 11.19 10.77
CA LEU A 269 5.93 11.80 11.80
C LEU A 269 5.88 11.02 13.13
N GLY A 270 4.70 10.53 13.52
CA GLY A 270 4.49 9.82 14.77
C GLY A 270 5.06 8.39 14.77
N ILE A 271 4.86 7.65 13.68
CA ILE A 271 5.27 6.24 13.55
C ILE A 271 6.10 6.10 12.27
N PRO A 272 7.41 6.42 12.31
CA PRO A 272 8.25 6.48 11.12
C PRO A 272 8.83 5.11 10.70
N PHE A 273 8.13 4.01 10.97
CA PHE A 273 8.64 2.66 10.71
C PHE A 273 7.89 2.07 9.51
N PHE A 274 8.50 2.20 8.33
CA PHE A 274 7.91 1.78 7.05
C PHE A 274 7.40 0.32 7.11
N GLY A 275 8.25 -0.61 7.55
CA GLY A 275 7.90 -2.03 7.67
C GLY A 275 6.70 -2.28 8.59
N ASP A 276 6.66 -1.64 9.75
CA ASP A 276 5.59 -1.84 10.74
C ASP A 276 4.26 -1.24 10.30
N VAL A 277 4.28 -0.05 9.70
CA VAL A 277 3.08 0.60 9.17
C VAL A 277 2.49 -0.24 8.04
N MET A 278 3.34 -0.68 7.10
CA MET A 278 2.95 -1.60 6.03
C MET A 278 2.29 -2.88 6.59
N ALA A 279 2.92 -3.53 7.57
CA ALA A 279 2.39 -4.76 8.17
C ALA A 279 1.06 -4.52 8.91
N LEU A 280 0.98 -3.45 9.71
CA LEU A 280 -0.21 -3.14 10.49
C LEU A 280 -1.42 -2.82 9.60
N VAL A 281 -1.22 -2.00 8.56
CA VAL A 281 -2.27 -1.65 7.60
C VAL A 281 -2.68 -2.89 6.81
N GLY A 282 -1.70 -3.68 6.38
CA GLY A 282 -1.89 -4.99 5.76
C GLY A 282 -2.78 -5.92 6.56
N ALA A 283 -2.53 -6.02 7.87
CA ALA A 283 -3.29 -6.85 8.79
C ALA A 283 -4.70 -6.28 9.04
N LEU A 284 -4.83 -5.02 9.45
CA LEU A 284 -6.11 -4.45 9.92
C LEU A 284 -7.10 -4.16 8.79
N SER A 285 -6.62 -3.86 7.58
CA SER A 285 -7.48 -3.45 6.48
C SER A 285 -7.44 -4.44 5.33
N MET A 286 -6.26 -4.67 4.74
CA MET A 286 -6.16 -5.43 3.50
C MET A 286 -6.49 -6.90 3.63
N SER A 287 -6.09 -7.55 4.73
CA SER A 287 -6.49 -8.95 4.98
C SER A 287 -8.02 -9.12 4.96
N LEU A 288 -8.76 -8.15 5.53
CA LEU A 288 -10.21 -8.18 5.57
C LEU A 288 -10.82 -7.83 4.20
N LEU A 289 -10.28 -6.83 3.51
CA LEU A 289 -10.74 -6.41 2.19
C LEU A 289 -10.47 -7.45 1.09
N LEU A 290 -9.41 -8.24 1.22
CA LEU A 290 -9.06 -9.30 0.26
C LEU A 290 -9.76 -10.62 0.57
N CYS A 291 -9.77 -11.03 1.84
CA CYS A 291 -10.17 -12.40 2.19
C CYS A 291 -11.57 -12.49 2.82
N VAL A 292 -12.02 -11.47 3.57
CA VAL A 292 -13.26 -11.57 4.35
C VAL A 292 -14.43 -10.92 3.62
N VAL A 293 -14.31 -9.62 3.31
CA VAL A 293 -15.40 -8.81 2.74
C VAL A 293 -15.96 -9.39 1.43
N PRO A 294 -15.14 -9.68 0.38
CA PRO A 294 -15.68 -10.13 -0.89
C PRO A 294 -16.36 -11.51 -0.76
N VAL A 295 -15.80 -12.40 0.07
CA VAL A 295 -16.33 -13.74 0.31
C VAL A 295 -17.64 -13.68 1.09
N ALA A 296 -17.71 -12.88 2.16
CA ALA A 296 -18.92 -12.66 2.93
C ALA A 296 -20.04 -12.06 2.06
N CYS A 297 -19.72 -11.04 1.25
CA CYS A 297 -20.66 -10.46 0.28
C CYS A 297 -21.15 -11.51 -0.73
N TYR A 298 -20.25 -12.33 -1.27
CA TYR A 298 -20.60 -13.39 -2.22
C TYR A 298 -21.58 -14.41 -1.61
N ILE A 299 -21.27 -14.96 -0.43
CA ILE A 299 -22.14 -15.92 0.27
C ILE A 299 -23.50 -15.31 0.56
N LYS A 300 -23.52 -14.07 1.03
CA LYS A 300 -24.76 -13.38 1.41
C LYS A 300 -25.66 -13.08 0.21
N LEU A 301 -25.08 -12.64 -0.91
CA LEU A 301 -25.82 -12.30 -2.13
C LEU A 301 -26.28 -13.54 -2.91
N ARG A 302 -25.48 -14.60 -2.95
CA ARG A 302 -25.87 -15.87 -3.61
C ARG A 302 -26.81 -16.70 -2.74
N GLY A 303 -26.70 -16.57 -1.42
CA GLY A 303 -27.39 -17.41 -0.45
C GLY A 303 -26.64 -18.73 -0.24
N TRP A 304 -26.20 -18.97 0.99
CA TRP A 304 -25.37 -20.12 1.39
C TRP A 304 -25.85 -21.50 0.91
N ARG A 305 -27.17 -21.74 0.87
CA ARG A 305 -27.78 -23.01 0.41
C ARG A 305 -27.63 -23.25 -1.09
N SER A 306 -27.35 -22.23 -1.88
CA SER A 306 -27.15 -22.36 -3.34
C SER A 306 -25.70 -22.70 -3.72
N ILE A 307 -24.78 -22.68 -2.74
CA ILE A 307 -23.34 -22.86 -2.95
C ILE A 307 -23.00 -24.31 -2.63
N GLY A 308 -22.31 -24.98 -3.56
CA GLY A 308 -21.81 -26.34 -3.33
C GLY A 308 -20.85 -26.40 -2.13
N TRP A 309 -20.92 -27.48 -1.35
CA TRP A 309 -20.14 -27.64 -0.12
C TRP A 309 -18.62 -27.43 -0.28
N PRO A 310 -17.95 -27.91 -1.37
CA PRO A 310 -16.52 -27.66 -1.56
C PRO A 310 -16.19 -26.17 -1.70
N LEU A 311 -17.02 -25.42 -2.43
CA LEU A 311 -16.84 -23.99 -2.60
C LEU A 311 -17.12 -23.24 -1.29
N LEU A 312 -18.14 -23.66 -0.54
CA LEU A 312 -18.44 -23.08 0.77
C LEU A 312 -17.29 -23.30 1.77
N LEU A 313 -16.67 -24.48 1.77
CA LEU A 313 -15.48 -24.78 2.57
C LEU A 313 -14.30 -23.88 2.16
N ALA A 314 -14.03 -23.74 0.86
CA ALA A 314 -12.98 -22.84 0.38
C ALA A 314 -13.22 -21.39 0.81
N CYS A 315 -14.46 -20.90 0.70
CA CYS A 315 -14.84 -19.58 1.19
C CYS A 315 -14.59 -19.43 2.71
N ALA A 316 -14.99 -20.42 3.51
CA ALA A 316 -14.76 -20.41 4.95
C ALA A 316 -13.27 -20.38 5.29
N LEU A 317 -12.44 -21.17 4.61
CA LEU A 317 -10.99 -21.20 4.80
C LEU A 317 -10.33 -19.85 4.47
N VAL A 318 -10.72 -19.21 3.36
CA VAL A 318 -10.21 -17.89 2.99
C VAL A 318 -10.61 -16.83 4.03
N MET A 319 -11.86 -16.85 4.51
CA MET A 319 -12.30 -15.94 5.57
C MET A 319 -11.52 -16.16 6.87
N CYS A 320 -11.34 -17.42 7.29
CA CYS A 320 -10.55 -17.77 8.47
C CYS A 320 -9.10 -17.31 8.35
N LEU A 321 -8.49 -17.44 7.16
CA LEU A 321 -7.15 -16.93 6.88
C LEU A 321 -7.10 -15.41 7.03
N GLY A 322 -8.06 -14.68 6.47
CA GLY A 322 -8.15 -13.22 6.62
C GLY A 322 -8.25 -12.78 8.08
N VAL A 323 -9.10 -13.46 8.87
CA VAL A 323 -9.23 -13.19 10.32
C VAL A 323 -7.94 -13.54 11.07
N TYR A 324 -7.29 -14.65 10.73
CA TYR A 324 -6.00 -15.03 11.31
C TYR A 324 -4.92 -13.97 11.04
N ILE A 325 -4.80 -13.50 9.79
CA ILE A 325 -3.85 -12.44 9.42
C ILE A 325 -4.19 -11.14 10.16
N CYS A 326 -5.46 -10.76 10.24
CA CYS A 326 -5.88 -9.57 10.97
C CYS A 326 -5.47 -9.61 12.44
N ILE A 327 -5.73 -10.71 13.14
CA ILE A 327 -5.43 -10.82 14.57
C ILE A 327 -3.93 -10.99 14.81
N MET A 328 -3.32 -12.01 14.21
CA MET A 328 -1.93 -12.39 14.50
C MET A 328 -0.93 -11.46 13.83
N GLY A 329 -1.25 -10.96 12.62
CA GLY A 329 -0.43 -9.96 11.92
C GLY A 329 -0.44 -8.62 12.66
N SER A 330 -1.60 -8.16 13.15
CA SER A 330 -1.65 -6.92 13.94
C SER A 330 -0.89 -7.05 15.25
N LYS A 331 -1.00 -8.20 15.94
CA LYS A 331 -0.22 -8.46 17.14
C LYS A 331 1.29 -8.37 16.85
N GLY A 332 1.76 -9.05 15.80
CA GLY A 332 3.16 -8.99 15.39
C GLY A 332 3.62 -7.58 15.06
N ALA A 333 2.87 -6.85 14.24
CA ALA A 333 3.21 -5.49 13.84
C ALA A 333 3.26 -4.51 15.03
N ILE A 334 2.35 -4.66 16.01
CA ILE A 334 2.37 -3.85 17.24
C ILE A 334 3.57 -4.20 18.13
N GLU A 335 3.92 -5.48 18.23
CA GLU A 335 5.08 -5.93 19.00
C GLU A 335 6.39 -5.39 18.42
N ASP A 336 6.55 -5.44 17.09
CA ASP A 336 7.74 -4.91 16.40
C ASP A 336 7.79 -3.39 16.48
N MET A 337 6.69 -2.69 16.21
CA MET A 337 6.58 -1.24 16.40
C MET A 337 6.92 -0.79 17.82
N ARG A 338 6.51 -1.56 18.83
CA ARG A 338 6.85 -1.25 20.23
C ARG A 338 8.35 -1.41 20.50
N LYS A 339 9.01 -2.40 19.90
CA LYS A 339 10.47 -2.56 20.03
C LYS A 339 11.19 -1.40 19.36
N ASP A 340 10.76 -1.01 18.17
CA ASP A 340 11.37 0.05 17.38
C ASP A 340 11.22 1.44 18.04
N ILE A 341 10.05 1.74 18.62
CA ILE A 341 9.84 2.95 19.42
C ILE A 341 10.78 2.99 20.63
N ARG A 342 10.96 1.86 21.33
CA ARG A 342 11.86 1.80 22.50
C ARG A 342 13.31 1.98 22.09
N ALA A 343 13.74 1.33 21.01
CA ALA A 343 15.08 1.48 20.47
C ALA A 343 15.38 2.93 20.10
N ARG A 344 14.42 3.61 19.45
CA ARG A 344 14.54 5.03 19.08
C ARG A 344 14.66 5.96 20.29
N ASN A 345 13.94 5.69 21.38
CA ASN A 345 13.99 6.53 22.59
C ASN A 345 15.22 6.29 23.46
N ALA A 346 16.01 5.24 23.17
CA ALA A 346 17.23 4.91 23.91
C ALA A 346 18.49 5.60 23.37
N VAL A 347 18.38 6.28 22.22
CA VAL A 347 19.47 7.01 21.52
C VAL A 347 19.32 8.51 21.74
#